data_AF-A0A2U9IUJ3-F1
#
_entry.id   AF-A0A2U9IUJ3-F1
#
_cell.length_a   1.000
_cell.length_b   1.000
_cell.length_c   1.000
_cell.angle_alpha   90.00
_cell.angle_beta   90.00
_cell.angle_gamma   90.00
#
_symmetry.space_group_name_H-M   'P 1'
#
loop_
_entity.id
_entity.type
_entity.pdbx_description
1 polymer ?
#
loop_
_entity_poly.entity_id
_entity_poly.type
_entity_poly.pdbx_seq_one_letter_code
_entity_poly.pdbx_strand_id
1 'polypeptide(L)'
;MFKVIFRVISERRDLEGLASIKRAGFIPYMSKRNNNEEIYATVYRSNDPEEVREAITEAAFFLQKVGRKGSNNFATLFKVNDSYLGKGIGGVLGASLGLKVLGVPGLILGAIGGLLLGEVLDIELNETYAGVYSWPMSIEQ
;
A
#
# COMPACT_ATOMS: atom_id res chain seq x y z
N MET A 1 4.75 -11.13 -0.82
CA MET A 1 4.59 -9.68 -0.60
C MET A 1 3.57 -9.44 0.49
N PHE A 2 3.63 -8.30 1.18
CA PHE A 2 2.60 -7.90 2.14
C PHE A 2 1.94 -6.59 1.74
N LYS A 3 0.63 -6.52 1.94
CA LYS A 3 -0.11 -5.26 1.98
C LYS A 3 -0.28 -4.82 3.42
N VAL A 4 -0.07 -3.54 3.67
CA VAL A 4 -0.28 -2.93 4.98
C VAL A 4 -1.19 -1.73 4.83
N ILE A 5 -2.29 -1.73 5.58
CA ILE A 5 -3.18 -0.58 5.72
C ILE A 5 -2.84 0.12 7.03
N PHE A 6 -2.26 1.31 6.94
CA PHE A 6 -2.00 2.16 8.09
C PHE A 6 -3.19 3.06 8.38
N ARG A 7 -3.55 3.17 9.66
CA ARG A 7 -4.53 4.12 10.19
C ARG A 7 -3.85 5.03 11.19
N VAL A 8 -3.73 6.29 10.81
CA VAL A 8 -2.92 7.29 11.50
C VAL A 8 -3.80 8.46 11.92
N ILE A 9 -3.72 8.86 13.17
CA ILE A 9 -4.45 9.98 13.74
C ILE A 9 -3.57 11.23 13.65
N SER A 10 -4.09 12.28 13.01
CA SER A 10 -3.44 13.58 12.89
C SER A 10 -4.44 14.71 12.63
N GLU A 11 -4.28 15.82 13.36
CA GLU A 11 -4.99 17.08 13.08
C GLU A 11 -4.30 17.89 11.98
N ARG A 12 -3.02 17.61 11.70
CA ARG A 12 -2.21 18.35 10.73
C ARG A 12 -2.58 17.96 9.32
N ARG A 13 -2.77 18.92 8.41
CA ARG A 13 -3.10 18.69 6.99
C ARG A 13 -1.87 18.91 6.10
N ASP A 14 -0.97 17.94 6.11
CA ASP A 14 0.27 17.95 5.32
C ASP A 14 0.62 16.54 4.80
N LEU A 15 1.73 16.44 4.05
CA LEU A 15 2.20 15.19 3.45
C LEU A 15 3.23 14.44 4.30
N GLU A 16 3.56 14.91 5.51
CA GLU A 16 4.63 14.32 6.31
C GLU A 16 4.31 12.90 6.78
N GLY A 17 3.03 12.55 6.91
CA GLY A 17 2.58 11.20 7.27
C GLY A 17 2.86 10.21 6.15
N LEU A 18 2.44 10.56 4.93
CA LEU A 18 2.74 9.79 3.73
C LEU A 18 4.25 9.69 3.50
N ALA A 19 5.00 10.77 3.73
CA ALA A 19 6.45 10.78 3.61
C ALA A 19 7.12 9.85 4.64
N SER A 20 6.59 9.79 5.87
CA SER A 20 7.08 8.90 6.92
C SER A 20 6.86 7.43 6.58
N ILE A 21 5.68 7.09 6.05
CA ILE A 21 5.38 5.74 5.55
C ILE A 21 6.33 5.34 4.42
N LYS A 22 6.56 6.23 3.44
CA LYS A 22 7.54 5.99 2.35
C LYS A 22 8.96 5.81 2.87
N ARG A 23 9.35 6.57 3.89
CA ARG A 23 10.70 6.50 4.48
C ARG A 23 10.96 5.14 5.14
N ALA A 24 9.94 4.49 5.69
CA ALA A 24 10.01 3.14 6.22
C ALA A 24 9.95 2.03 5.13
N GLY A 25 10.11 2.38 3.86
CA GLY A 25 10.20 1.42 2.75
C GLY A 25 8.86 0.94 2.18
N PHE A 26 7.73 1.44 2.67
CA PHE A 26 6.42 1.11 2.12
C PHE A 26 6.16 1.85 0.81
N ILE A 27 5.51 1.16 -0.14
CA ILE A 27 5.07 1.72 -1.41
C ILE A 27 3.56 2.00 -1.31
N PRO A 28 3.13 3.25 -1.02
CA PRO A 28 1.71 3.59 -0.96
C PRO A 28 1.10 3.63 -2.36
N TYR A 29 -0.02 2.94 -2.54
CA TYR A 29 -0.84 2.99 -3.76
C TYR A 29 -2.18 3.71 -3.54
N MET A 30 -2.59 3.89 -2.28
CA MET A 30 -3.75 4.71 -1.90
C MET A 30 -3.46 5.53 -0.65
N SER A 31 -3.89 6.79 -0.66
CA SER A 31 -3.90 7.67 0.50
C SER A 31 -5.26 8.35 0.59
N LYS A 32 -5.95 8.18 1.72
CA LYS A 32 -7.26 8.80 1.98
C LYS A 32 -7.22 9.49 3.34
N ARG A 33 -7.96 10.58 3.48
CA ARG A 33 -8.17 11.22 4.78
C ARG A 33 -9.66 11.29 5.09
N ASN A 34 -10.01 10.97 6.32
CA ASN A 34 -11.35 11.14 6.87
C ASN A 34 -11.25 11.87 8.21
N ASN A 35 -11.61 13.15 8.23
CA ASN A 35 -11.41 14.04 9.39
C ASN A 35 -9.95 14.04 9.87
N ASN A 36 -9.71 13.53 11.08
CA ASN A 36 -8.40 13.43 11.71
C ASN A 36 -7.74 12.05 11.51
N GLU A 37 -8.32 11.17 10.67
CA GLU A 37 -7.74 9.86 10.33
C GLU A 37 -7.15 9.91 8.91
N GLU A 38 -5.86 9.61 8.79
CA GLU A 38 -5.16 9.34 7.55
C GLU A 38 -5.10 7.82 7.35
N ILE A 39 -5.54 7.34 6.19
CA ILE A 39 -5.53 5.94 5.81
C ILE A 39 -4.56 5.79 4.64
N TYR A 40 -3.53 4.97 4.82
CA TYR A 40 -2.54 4.66 3.79
C TYR A 40 -2.59 3.17 3.47
N ALA A 41 -3.01 2.82 2.26
CA ALA A 41 -2.85 1.44 1.78
C ALA A 41 -1.55 1.34 0.99
N THR A 42 -0.75 0.36 1.38
CA THR A 42 0.64 0.23 0.96
C THR A 42 1.00 -1.21 0.68
N VAL A 43 2.07 -1.41 -0.07
CA VAL A 43 2.72 -2.71 -0.23
C VAL A 43 4.16 -2.65 0.28
N TYR A 44 4.61 -3.77 0.83
CA TYR A 44 5.99 -3.99 1.26
C TYR A 44 6.54 -5.24 0.55
N ARG A 45 7.67 -5.07 -0.14
CA ARG A 45 8.27 -6.08 -1.01
C ARG A 45 9.15 -7.05 -0.21
N SER A 46 8.54 -7.74 0.76
CA SER A 46 9.15 -8.86 1.47
C SER A 46 8.18 -10.04 1.57
N ASN A 47 8.73 -11.22 1.80
CA ASN A 47 8.01 -12.43 2.16
C ASN A 47 8.22 -12.82 3.62
N ASP A 48 9.12 -12.12 4.33
CA ASP A 48 9.40 -12.35 5.74
C ASP A 48 8.48 -11.47 6.61
N PRO A 49 7.61 -12.07 7.46
CA PRO A 49 6.76 -11.31 8.37
C PRO A 49 7.56 -10.50 9.40
N GLU A 50 8.77 -10.90 9.79
CA GLU A 50 9.59 -10.17 10.76
C GLU A 50 10.13 -8.87 10.15
N GLU A 51 10.63 -8.91 8.90
CA GLU A 51 11.05 -7.69 8.19
C GLU A 51 9.91 -6.68 8.07
N VAL A 52 8.69 -7.17 7.83
CA VAL A 52 7.50 -6.30 7.72
C VAL A 52 7.14 -5.72 9.09
N ARG A 53 7.25 -6.51 10.17
CA ARG A 53 7.03 -6.03 11.54
C ARG A 53 8.05 -4.95 11.93
N GLU A 54 9.32 -5.15 11.60
CA GLU A 54 10.37 -4.15 11.81
C GLU A 54 10.08 -2.87 11.02
N ALA A 55 9.69 -2.98 9.75
CA ALA A 55 9.31 -1.84 8.93
C ALA A 55 8.08 -1.11 9.49
N ILE A 56 7.06 -1.82 9.99
CA ILE A 56 5.90 -1.20 10.68
C ILE A 56 6.36 -0.45 11.94
N THR A 57 7.34 -0.98 12.67
CA THR A 57 7.93 -0.33 13.86
C THR A 57 8.66 0.95 13.48
N GLU A 58 9.44 0.89 12.40
CA GLU A 58 10.15 2.06 11.88
C GLU A 58 9.18 3.14 11.36
N ALA A 59 8.13 2.72 10.65
CA ALA A 59 7.05 3.61 10.23
C ALA A 59 6.40 4.31 11.44
N ALA A 60 6.16 3.57 12.51
CA ALA A 60 5.63 4.14 13.75
C ALA A 60 6.58 5.18 14.33
N PHE A 61 7.88 4.87 14.41
CA PHE A 61 8.88 5.81 14.90
C PHE A 61 8.92 7.12 14.07
N PHE A 62 8.89 7.04 12.74
CA PHE A 62 8.87 8.24 11.89
C PHE A 62 7.59 9.05 12.03
N LEU A 63 6.44 8.39 12.10
CA LEU A 63 5.15 9.05 12.31
C LEU A 63 5.11 9.80 13.64
N GLN A 64 5.66 9.20 14.70
CA GLN A 64 5.75 9.86 16.01
C GLN A 64 6.56 11.15 15.94
N LYS A 65 7.69 11.15 15.22
CA LYS A 65 8.54 12.35 15.04
C LYS A 65 7.82 13.50 14.36
N VAL A 66 6.85 13.22 13.49
CA VAL A 66 6.05 14.24 12.80
C VAL A 66 4.71 14.52 13.50
N GLY A 67 4.59 14.13 14.78
CA GLY A 67 3.42 14.42 15.62
C GLY A 67 2.18 13.60 15.28
N ARG A 68 2.34 12.43 14.67
CA ARG A 68 1.26 11.49 14.32
C ARG A 68 1.23 10.31 15.28
N LYS A 69 0.05 9.71 15.42
CA LYS A 69 -0.17 8.57 16.32
C LYS A 69 -0.97 7.48 15.61
N GLY A 70 -0.86 6.24 16.06
CA GLY A 70 -1.75 5.16 15.66
C GLY A 70 -2.87 4.93 16.68
N SER A 71 -3.75 3.98 16.38
CA SER A 71 -4.74 3.43 17.32
C SER A 71 -4.51 1.93 17.52
N ASN A 72 -5.46 1.22 18.15
CA ASN A 72 -5.43 -0.24 18.29
C ASN A 72 -5.40 -1.00 16.94
N ASN A 73 -5.80 -0.35 15.85
CA ASN A 73 -5.76 -0.89 14.48
C ASN A 73 -4.75 -0.15 13.59
N PHE A 74 -3.63 0.30 14.17
CA PHE A 74 -2.62 1.13 13.50
C PHE A 74 -2.15 0.55 12.17
N ALA A 75 -1.81 -0.73 12.11
CA ALA A 75 -1.40 -1.38 10.86
C ALA A 75 -2.13 -2.72 10.68
N THR A 76 -2.94 -2.83 9.65
CA THR A 76 -3.59 -4.10 9.26
C THR A 76 -2.79 -4.76 8.16
N LEU A 77 -2.33 -5.99 8.42
CA LEU A 77 -1.45 -6.75 7.55
C LEU A 77 -2.22 -7.81 6.76
N PHE A 78 -1.97 -7.84 5.47
CA PHE A 78 -2.48 -8.85 4.55
C PHE A 78 -1.31 -9.48 3.80
N LYS A 79 -1.28 -10.82 3.76
CA LYS A 79 -0.35 -11.55 2.89
C LYS A 79 -0.92 -11.55 1.48
N VAL A 80 -0.17 -11.02 0.54
CA VAL A 80 -0.54 -11.03 -0.89
C VAL A 80 0.14 -12.24 -1.52
N ASN A 81 -0.67 -13.16 -2.04
CA ASN A 81 -0.15 -14.30 -2.79
C ASN A 81 0.22 -13.86 -4.21
N ASP A 82 1.47 -14.08 -4.61
CA ASP A 82 2.03 -13.74 -5.93
C ASP A 82 1.50 -14.66 -7.06
N SER A 83 0.20 -14.92 -7.12
CA SER A 83 -0.37 -15.54 -8.32
C SER A 83 -0.32 -14.52 -9.46
N TYR A 84 0.61 -14.71 -10.40
CA TYR A 84 0.94 -13.85 -11.55
C TYR A 84 -0.20 -13.57 -12.57
N LEU A 85 -1.47 -13.74 -12.19
CA LEU A 85 -2.62 -13.74 -13.11
C LEU A 85 -2.95 -12.34 -13.69
N GLY A 86 -2.86 -11.25 -12.93
CA GLY A 86 -3.31 -9.93 -13.38
C GLY A 86 -2.29 -9.13 -14.20
N LYS A 87 -0.98 -9.43 -14.12
CA LYS A 87 0.05 -8.71 -14.91
C LYS A 87 -0.11 -8.94 -16.42
N GLY A 88 -0.40 -10.18 -16.83
CA GLY A 88 -0.63 -10.52 -18.23
C GLY A 88 -2.00 -10.06 -18.74
N ILE A 89 -3.04 -10.28 -17.93
CA ILE A 89 -4.43 -9.96 -18.30
C ILE A 89 -4.64 -8.45 -18.32
N GLY A 90 -4.18 -7.72 -17.29
CA GLY A 90 -4.32 -6.28 -17.17
C GLY A 90 -3.62 -5.52 -18.30
N GLY A 91 -2.37 -5.88 -18.62
CA GLY A 91 -1.63 -5.28 -19.72
C GLY A 91 -2.30 -5.48 -21.09
N VAL A 92 -2.80 -6.69 -21.37
CA VAL A 92 -3.50 -7.00 -22.64
C VAL A 92 -4.85 -6.30 -22.72
N LEU A 93 -5.64 -6.30 -21.64
CA LEU A 93 -6.93 -5.60 -21.58
C LEU A 93 -6.73 -4.10 -21.72
N GLY A 94 -5.78 -3.52 -20.99
CA GLY A 94 -5.44 -2.10 -21.08
C GLY A 94 -4.95 -1.71 -22.48
N ALA A 95 -4.07 -2.49 -23.10
CA ALA A 95 -3.59 -2.25 -24.46
C ALA A 95 -4.73 -2.29 -25.48
N SER A 96 -5.66 -3.24 -25.36
CA SER A 96 -6.80 -3.39 -26.26
C SER A 96 -7.81 -2.25 -26.14
N LEU A 97 -8.05 -1.77 -24.91
CA LEU A 97 -8.90 -0.60 -24.64
C LEU A 97 -8.23 0.69 -25.12
N GLY A 98 -6.94 0.86 -24.84
CA GLY A 98 -6.17 2.02 -25.29
C GLY A 98 -6.10 2.13 -26.81
N LEU A 99 -5.91 1.00 -27.51
CA LEU A 99 -5.95 0.93 -28.98
C LEU A 99 -7.29 1.41 -29.54
N LYS A 100 -8.42 1.02 -28.92
CA LYS A 100 -9.76 1.43 -29.37
C LYS A 100 -10.03 2.93 -29.19
N VAL A 101 -9.46 3.56 -28.17
CA VAL A 101 -9.75 4.97 -27.85
C VAL A 101 -8.80 5.93 -28.57
N LEU A 102 -7.52 5.59 -28.68
CA LEU A 102 -6.47 6.50 -29.16
C LEU A 102 -5.55 5.90 -30.25
N GLY A 103 -5.88 4.72 -30.79
CA GLY A 103 -5.06 4.07 -31.81
C GLY A 103 -3.72 3.59 -31.26
N VAL A 104 -2.68 3.57 -32.11
CA VAL A 104 -1.34 3.05 -31.74
C VAL A 104 -0.73 3.75 -30.51
N PRO A 105 -0.81 5.09 -30.34
CA PRO A 105 -0.37 5.76 -29.11
C PRO A 105 -1.14 5.30 -27.86
N GLY A 106 -2.43 5.02 -28.02
CA GLY A 106 -3.29 4.49 -26.97
C GLY A 106 -2.89 3.08 -26.52
N LEU A 107 -2.34 2.27 -27.41
CA LEU A 107 -1.90 0.90 -27.08
C LEU A 107 -0.84 0.90 -25.98
N ILE A 108 0.18 1.76 -26.09
CA ILE A 108 1.29 1.82 -25.12
C ILE A 108 0.80 2.38 -23.78
N LEU A 109 0.04 3.48 -23.81
CA LEU A 109 -0.52 4.08 -22.59
C LEU A 109 -1.52 3.15 -21.90
N GLY A 110 -2.35 2.47 -22.68
CA GLY A 110 -3.29 1.47 -22.22
C GLY A 110 -2.59 0.25 -21.64
N ALA A 111 -1.51 -0.24 -22.27
CA ALA A 111 -0.73 -1.36 -21.75
C ALA A 111 -0.11 -1.03 -20.39
N ILE A 112 0.50 0.15 -20.25
CA ILE A 112 1.09 0.62 -18.99
C ILE A 112 0.00 0.80 -17.93
N GLY A 113 -1.10 1.49 -18.26
CA GLY A 113 -2.21 1.69 -17.34
C GLY A 113 -2.87 0.38 -16.92
N GLY A 114 -3.06 -0.55 -17.84
CA GLY A 114 -3.63 -1.87 -17.58
C GLY A 114 -2.72 -2.77 -16.76
N LEU A 115 -1.39 -2.67 -16.95
CA LEU A 115 -0.42 -3.35 -16.10
C LEU A 115 -0.50 -2.83 -14.64
N LEU A 116 -0.56 -1.52 -14.47
CA LEU A 116 -0.66 -0.87 -13.15
C LEU A 116 -2.00 -1.19 -12.46
N LEU A 117 -3.11 -1.16 -13.21
CA LEU A 117 -4.43 -1.52 -12.68
C LEU A 117 -4.56 -3.00 -12.37
N GLY A 118 -3.96 -3.87 -13.20
CA GLY A 118 -3.88 -5.30 -12.94
C GLY A 118 -3.10 -5.62 -11.66
N GLU A 119 -2.04 -4.87 -11.39
CA GLU A 119 -1.26 -4.99 -10.14
C GLU A 119 -2.08 -4.58 -8.91
N VAL A 120 -2.85 -3.48 -8.99
CA VAL A 120 -3.74 -3.05 -7.89
C VAL A 120 -4.85 -4.06 -7.63
N LEU A 121 -5.44 -4.65 -8.68
CA LEU A 121 -6.49 -5.65 -8.55
C LEU A 121 -5.97 -7.00 -8.05
N ASP A 122 -4.80 -7.44 -8.50
CA ASP A 122 -4.15 -8.66 -7.99
C ASP A 122 -3.85 -8.53 -6.50
N ILE A 123 -3.42 -7.34 -6.06
CA ILE A 123 -3.24 -7.04 -4.64
C ILE A 123 -4.56 -7.29 -3.92
N GLU A 124 -5.67 -6.67 -4.33
CA GLU A 124 -6.96 -6.77 -3.62
C GLU A 124 -7.64 -8.15 -3.67
N LEU A 125 -7.48 -8.90 -4.76
CA LEU A 125 -8.23 -10.15 -5.01
C LEU A 125 -7.58 -11.41 -4.41
N ASN A 126 -6.30 -11.35 -4.00
CA ASN A 126 -5.58 -12.52 -3.48
C ASN A 126 -4.89 -12.26 -2.13
N GLU A 127 -5.63 -11.63 -1.23
CA GLU A 127 -5.18 -11.29 0.12
C GLU A 127 -5.66 -12.30 1.14
N THR A 128 -4.76 -12.71 2.03
CA THR A 128 -5.13 -13.41 3.27
C THR A 128 -4.80 -12.50 4.45
N TYR A 129 -5.78 -12.28 5.34
CA TYR A 129 -5.55 -11.54 6.58
C TYR A 129 -4.44 -12.22 7.39
N ALA A 130 -3.39 -11.47 7.73
CA ALA A 130 -2.22 -11.99 8.43
C ALA A 130 -2.10 -11.44 9.86
N GLY A 131 -2.66 -10.26 10.14
CA GLY A 131 -2.66 -9.72 11.50
C GLY A 131 -2.99 -8.24 11.58
N VAL A 132 -3.02 -7.73 12.81
CA VAL A 132 -3.16 -6.30 13.10
C VAL A 132 -2.17 -5.93 14.19
N TYR A 133 -1.53 -4.78 14.01
CA TYR A 133 -0.61 -4.22 14.98
C TYR A 133 -1.24 -2.96 15.60
N SER A 134 -1.17 -2.89 16.93
CA SER A 134 -1.66 -1.78 17.73
C SER A 134 -0.56 -0.75 17.97
N TRP A 135 -0.98 0.48 18.23
CA TRP A 135 -0.10 1.55 18.71
C TRP A 135 -0.34 1.81 20.20
N PRO A 136 0.71 2.08 21.01
CA PRO A 136 2.12 2.00 20.65
C PRO A 136 2.56 0.55 20.46
N MET A 137 3.44 0.31 19.49
CA MET A 137 4.00 -1.02 19.28
C MET A 137 4.90 -1.37 20.47
N SER A 138 4.60 -2.44 21.20
CA SER A 138 5.51 -2.96 22.22
C SER A 138 6.74 -3.51 21.50
N ILE A 139 7.91 -2.97 21.85
CA ILE A 139 9.18 -3.61 21.52
C ILE A 139 9.36 -4.69 22.58
N GLU A 140 8.68 -5.83 22.43
CA GLU A 140 9.09 -7.00 23.20
C GLU A 140 10.45 -7.44 22.63
N GLN A 141 11.46 -7.32 23.50
CA GLN A 141 12.85 -7.68 23.27
C GLN A 141 13.06 -9.18 23.43
#